data_AF-A0A5N7Y917-F1
#
_entry.id   AF-A0A5N7Y917-F1
#
_cell.length_a   1.000
_cell.length_b   1.000
_cell.length_c   1.000
_cell.angle_alpha   90.00
_cell.angle_beta   90.00
_cell.angle_gamma   90.00
#
_symmetry.space_group_name_H-M   'P 1'
#
loop_
_entity.id
_entity.type
_entity.pdbx_description
1 polymer ?
#
loop_
_entity_poly.entity_id
_entity_poly.type
_entity_poly.pdbx_seq_one_letter_code
_entity_poly.pdbx_strand_id
1 'polypeptide(L)'
;MIPHDPEERRALIGEYLLGLLDEPEAAEVRQLLDEDEQAARMALDWERHFLELSDRLPAQVPSPALWLRIRRSLGLHAERRPSALGNWWNSLLAWRLTAAVLAVALLVAVLLPLLRSPDIAGQRYTVVLQQPGEAAQPGWVIQVGSDGTLQLDPLVADQVPEGRALQFWTLVDPAEGPRSLGLVEAGKPLRLPAEQIGAVQAGQLFELTLEPAGGSPYDRPSGPVLYIGRAVLASAN
;
A
#
# COMPACT_ATOMS: atom_id res chain seq x y z
N MET A 1 -62.12 48.31 35.02
CA MET A 1 -62.28 49.72 34.56
C MET A 1 -60.93 50.41 34.63
N ILE A 2 -60.37 50.77 33.47
CA ILE A 2 -59.00 51.32 33.35
C ILE A 2 -58.94 52.76 33.88
N PRO A 3 -58.03 53.08 34.81
CA PRO A 3 -57.83 54.44 35.30
C PRO A 3 -57.45 55.43 34.19
N HIS A 4 -57.93 56.66 34.33
CA HIS A 4 -57.55 57.79 33.46
C HIS A 4 -56.30 58.51 33.96
N ASP A 5 -56.00 58.42 35.25
CA ASP A 5 -54.76 58.96 35.82
C ASP A 5 -53.55 58.14 35.36
N PRO A 6 -52.49 58.77 34.81
CA PRO A 6 -51.32 58.04 34.30
C PRO A 6 -50.58 57.22 35.35
N GLU A 7 -50.53 57.67 36.62
CA GLU A 7 -49.83 56.96 37.70
C GLU A 7 -50.63 55.72 38.14
N GLU A 8 -51.95 55.85 38.32
CA GLU A 8 -52.84 54.71 38.60
C GLU A 8 -52.83 53.69 37.46
N ARG A 9 -52.80 54.16 36.20
CA ARG A 9 -52.68 53.29 35.02
C ARG A 9 -51.34 52.57 34.97
N ARG A 10 -50.25 53.27 35.30
CA ARG A 10 -48.91 52.66 35.41
C ARG A 10 -48.91 51.59 36.49
N ALA A 11 -49.51 51.83 37.66
CA ALA A 11 -49.60 50.85 38.74
C ALA A 11 -50.38 49.59 38.30
N LEU A 12 -51.54 49.78 37.66
CA LEU A 12 -52.38 48.67 37.15
C LEU A 12 -51.63 47.78 36.13
N ILE A 13 -50.85 48.39 35.22
CA ILE A 13 -50.03 47.64 34.27
C ILE A 13 -48.93 46.85 35.01
N GLY A 14 -48.37 47.40 36.08
CA GLY A 14 -47.42 46.69 36.94
C GLY A 14 -48.05 45.47 37.63
N GLU A 15 -49.27 45.61 38.15
CA GLU A 15 -50.04 44.51 38.75
C GLU A 15 -50.37 43.42 37.73
N TYR A 16 -50.74 43.81 36.51
CA TYR A 16 -50.94 42.89 35.39
C TYR A 16 -49.69 42.07 35.09
N LEU A 17 -48.52 42.71 34.96
CA LEU A 17 -47.25 42.04 34.65
C LEU A 17 -46.79 41.08 35.76
N LEU A 18 -47.10 41.39 37.01
CA LEU A 18 -46.86 40.49 38.14
C LEU A 18 -47.89 39.35 38.24
N GLY A 19 -48.92 39.34 37.40
CA GLY A 19 -49.98 38.35 37.40
C GLY A 19 -50.89 38.45 38.63
N LEU A 20 -51.08 39.66 39.17
CA LEU A 20 -51.89 39.91 40.37
C LEU A 20 -53.37 40.17 40.06
N LEU A 21 -53.72 40.38 38.79
CA LEU A 21 -55.08 40.67 38.35
C LEU A 21 -55.86 39.38 38.02
N ASP A 22 -57.18 39.42 38.24
CA ASP A 22 -58.08 38.36 37.79
C ASP A 22 -58.25 38.40 36.26
N GLU A 23 -58.64 37.27 35.65
CA GLU A 23 -58.84 37.12 34.20
C GLU A 23 -59.60 38.26 33.48
N PRO A 24 -60.76 38.76 33.99
CA PRO A 24 -61.46 39.85 33.32
C PRO A 24 -60.66 41.16 33.30
N GLU A 25 -59.99 41.51 34.40
CA GLU A 25 -59.17 42.73 34.50
C GLU A 25 -57.90 42.60 33.66
N ALA A 26 -57.28 41.42 33.67
CA ALA A 26 -56.13 41.09 32.84
C ALA A 26 -56.48 41.17 31.34
N ALA A 27 -57.69 40.79 30.94
CA ALA A 27 -58.17 40.94 29.56
C ALA A 27 -58.35 42.42 29.17
N GLU A 28 -58.90 43.25 30.05
CA GLU A 28 -59.02 44.71 29.82
C GLU A 28 -57.65 45.37 29.64
N VAL A 29 -56.68 45.05 30.50
CA VAL A 29 -55.31 45.58 30.38
C VAL A 29 -54.63 45.07 29.11
N ARG A 30 -54.83 43.80 28.74
CA ARG A 30 -54.28 43.25 27.49
C ARG A 30 -54.79 43.99 26.26
N GLN A 31 -56.08 44.26 26.20
CA GLN A 31 -56.66 45.06 25.12
C GLN A 31 -56.09 46.49 25.11
N LEU A 32 -55.94 47.12 26.28
CA LEU A 32 -55.32 48.45 26.40
C LEU A 32 -53.88 48.46 25.84
N LEU A 33 -53.08 47.44 26.14
CA LEU A 33 -51.70 47.35 25.64
C LEU A 33 -51.63 47.20 24.12
N ASP A 34 -52.62 46.55 23.52
CA ASP A 34 -52.72 46.39 22.05
C ASP A 34 -53.15 47.70 21.35
N GLU A 35 -53.95 48.54 22.03
CA GLU A 35 -54.55 49.74 21.45
C GLU A 35 -53.80 51.05 21.76
N ASP A 36 -53.11 51.14 22.91
CA ASP A 36 -52.47 52.36 23.41
C ASP A 36 -50.94 52.20 23.51
N GLU A 37 -50.21 52.91 22.64
CA GLU A 37 -48.75 52.89 22.62
C GLU A 37 -48.12 53.41 23.93
N GLN A 38 -48.77 54.35 24.63
CA GLN A 38 -48.26 54.83 25.91
C GLN A 38 -48.36 53.75 26.99
N ALA A 39 -49.44 52.97 26.99
CA ALA A 39 -49.61 51.84 27.89
C ALA A 39 -48.57 50.74 27.59
N ALA A 40 -48.32 50.44 26.30
CA ALA A 40 -47.26 49.50 25.90
C ALA A 40 -45.87 49.95 26.38
N ARG A 41 -45.56 51.25 26.31
CA ARG A 41 -44.30 51.81 26.85
C ARG A 41 -44.21 51.66 28.36
N MET A 42 -45.29 51.92 29.10
CA MET A 42 -45.34 51.71 30.55
C MET A 42 -45.09 50.23 30.93
N ALA A 43 -45.63 49.29 30.15
CA ALA A 43 -45.38 47.87 30.35
C ALA A 43 -43.90 47.50 30.16
N LEU A 44 -43.26 47.98 29.08
CA LEU A 44 -41.84 47.75 28.83
C LEU A 44 -40.95 48.36 29.92
N ASP A 45 -41.31 49.53 30.45
CA ASP A 45 -40.61 50.13 31.58
C ASP A 45 -40.71 49.25 32.83
N TRP A 46 -41.90 48.72 33.14
CA TRP A 46 -42.07 47.78 34.25
C TRP A 46 -41.30 46.48 34.06
N GLU A 47 -41.36 45.87 32.88
CA GLU A 47 -40.59 44.67 32.55
C GLU A 47 -39.09 44.90 32.78
N ARG A 48 -38.55 46.05 32.37
CA ARG A 48 -37.15 46.40 32.61
C ARG A 48 -36.84 46.47 34.11
N HIS A 49 -37.66 47.14 34.90
CA HIS A 49 -37.46 47.21 36.36
C HIS A 49 -37.52 45.82 37.01
N PHE A 50 -38.45 44.95 36.60
CA PHE A 50 -38.52 43.59 37.14
C PHE A 50 -37.36 42.71 36.69
N LEU A 51 -36.87 42.87 35.46
CA LEU A 51 -35.66 42.19 35.00
C LEU A 51 -34.43 42.60 35.82
N GLU A 52 -34.26 43.89 36.11
CA GLU A 52 -33.18 44.37 36.98
C GLU A 52 -33.22 43.78 38.39
N LEU A 53 -34.42 43.53 38.93
CA LEU A 53 -34.59 42.83 40.21
C LEU A 53 -34.27 41.34 40.06
N SER A 54 -34.69 40.71 38.97
CA SER A 54 -34.45 39.29 38.70
C SER A 54 -32.96 38.98 38.53
N ASP A 55 -32.19 39.88 37.91
CA ASP A 55 -30.74 39.74 37.70
C ASP A 55 -29.94 39.75 39.01
N ARG A 56 -30.52 40.28 40.09
CA ARG A 56 -29.91 40.27 41.43
C ARG A 56 -30.14 38.96 42.19
N LEU A 57 -31.02 38.09 41.69
CA LEU A 57 -31.27 36.80 42.32
C LEU A 57 -30.12 35.83 42.05
N PRO A 58 -29.75 34.98 43.02
CA PRO A 58 -28.74 33.97 42.79
C PRO A 58 -29.20 32.96 41.74
N ALA A 59 -28.30 32.62 40.81
CA ALA A 59 -28.58 31.62 39.78
C ALA A 59 -28.87 30.25 40.44
N GLN A 60 -30.01 29.66 40.08
CA GLN A 60 -30.36 28.30 40.48
C GLN A 60 -30.16 27.35 39.30
N VAL A 61 -29.41 26.27 39.53
CA VAL A 61 -29.14 25.28 38.48
C VAL A 61 -30.35 24.36 38.34
N PRO A 62 -31.07 24.37 37.19
CA PRO A 62 -32.18 23.45 36.99
C PRO A 62 -31.68 22.01 36.80
N SER A 63 -32.59 21.04 36.89
CA SER A 63 -32.23 19.65 36.62
C SER A 63 -31.71 19.49 35.18
N PRO A 64 -30.66 18.67 34.95
CA PRO A 64 -30.13 18.43 33.60
C PRO A 64 -31.18 17.88 32.62
N ALA A 65 -32.22 17.23 33.14
CA ALA A 65 -33.33 16.70 32.34
C ALA A 65 -34.30 17.77 31.84
N LEU A 66 -34.36 18.96 32.47
CA LEU A 66 -35.31 20.01 32.12
C LEU A 66 -35.11 20.48 30.67
N TRP A 67 -33.86 20.70 30.27
CA TRP A 67 -33.53 21.14 28.92
C TRP A 67 -33.92 20.11 27.86
N LEU A 68 -33.71 18.81 28.16
CA LEU A 68 -34.14 17.73 27.28
C LEU A 68 -35.67 17.68 27.15
N ARG A 69 -36.40 17.94 28.24
CA ARG A 69 -37.88 18.02 28.21
C ARG A 69 -38.38 19.21 27.40
N ILE A 70 -37.74 20.38 27.53
CA ILE A 70 -38.06 21.59 26.74
C ILE A 70 -37.83 21.32 25.25
N ARG A 71 -36.70 20.71 24.88
CA ARG A 71 -36.43 20.35 23.47
C ARG A 71 -37.47 19.39 22.91
N ARG A 72 -37.95 18.44 23.71
CA ARG A 72 -39.04 17.53 23.33
C ARG A 72 -40.36 18.27 23.14
N SER A 73 -40.76 19.13 24.08
CA SER A 73 -42.03 19.85 23.99
C SER A 73 -42.08 20.83 22.82
N LEU A 74 -40.92 21.38 22.43
CA LEU A 74 -40.79 22.26 21.27
C LEU A 74 -40.58 21.51 19.94
N GLY A 75 -40.55 20.16 19.95
CA GLY A 75 -40.33 19.37 18.74
C GLY A 75 -38.94 19.54 18.11
N LEU A 76 -37.96 20.06 18.85
CA LEU A 76 -36.60 20.38 18.37
C LEU A 76 -35.70 19.13 18.27
N HIS A 77 -36.26 18.01 17.82
CA HIS A 77 -35.53 16.76 17.63
C HIS A 77 -34.73 16.77 16.33
N ALA A 78 -33.49 17.23 16.40
CA ALA A 78 -32.46 16.83 15.45
C ALA A 78 -31.90 15.47 15.87
N GLU A 79 -32.66 14.40 15.70
CA GLU A 79 -32.07 13.06 15.73
C GLU A 79 -31.28 12.84 14.43
N ARG A 80 -30.01 13.26 14.42
CA ARG A 80 -29.04 12.64 13.50
C ARG A 80 -28.83 11.22 13.99
N ARG A 81 -29.60 10.29 13.41
CA ARG A 81 -29.29 8.86 13.52
C ARG A 81 -27.83 8.68 13.14
N PRO A 82 -26.97 8.14 14.03
CA PRO A 82 -25.59 7.90 13.67
C PRO A 82 -25.59 6.93 12.47
N SER A 83 -25.07 7.38 11.33
CA SER A 83 -24.89 6.48 10.20
C SER A 83 -23.82 5.46 10.59
N ALA A 84 -24.01 4.19 10.21
CA ALA A 84 -23.02 3.15 10.45
C ALA A 84 -21.62 3.54 9.91
N LEU A 85 -21.60 4.30 8.80
CA LEU A 85 -20.39 4.87 8.20
C LEU A 85 -19.74 5.95 9.10
N GLY A 86 -20.53 6.82 9.73
CA GLY A 86 -20.02 7.83 10.66
C GLY A 86 -19.48 7.21 11.95
N ASN A 87 -20.11 6.13 12.42
CA ASN A 87 -19.64 5.38 13.58
C ASN A 87 -18.32 4.63 13.30
N TRP A 88 -18.15 4.10 12.09
CA TRP A 88 -16.89 3.47 11.66
C TRP A 88 -15.75 4.50 11.56
N TRP A 89 -16.01 5.67 10.98
CA TRP A 89 -15.03 6.74 10.85
C TRP A 89 -14.57 7.31 12.20
N ASN A 90 -15.46 7.33 13.20
CA ASN A 90 -15.17 7.77 14.56
C ASN A 90 -14.64 6.66 15.47
N SER A 91 -14.45 5.44 14.97
CA SER A 91 -13.96 4.31 15.77
C SER A 91 -12.44 4.20 15.72
N LEU A 92 -11.78 4.49 16.85
CA LEU A 92 -10.33 4.30 17.02
C LEU A 92 -9.90 2.85 16.80
N LEU A 93 -10.73 1.88 17.18
CA LEU A 93 -10.44 0.47 16.98
C LEU A 93 -10.38 0.12 15.48
N ALA A 94 -11.31 0.68 14.69
CA ALA A 94 -11.34 0.48 13.25
C ALA A 94 -10.07 1.01 12.58
N TRP A 95 -9.64 2.22 12.94
CA TRP A 95 -8.38 2.81 12.46
C TRP A 95 -7.14 2.01 12.88
N ARG A 96 -7.12 1.46 14.10
CA ARG A 96 -6.01 0.62 14.57
C ARG A 96 -5.89 -0.68 13.77
N LEU A 97 -7.02 -1.32 13.46
CA LEU A 97 -7.03 -2.56 12.67
C LEU A 97 -6.64 -2.32 11.21
N THR A 98 -7.17 -1.27 10.57
CA THR A 98 -6.81 -0.93 9.19
C THR A 98 -5.33 -0.57 9.06
N ALA A 99 -4.79 0.20 10.00
CA ALA A 99 -3.36 0.51 10.05
C ALA A 99 -2.49 -0.74 10.25
N ALA A 100 -2.90 -1.65 11.14
CA ALA A 100 -2.17 -2.91 11.37
C ALA A 100 -2.14 -3.79 10.11
N VAL A 101 -3.28 -3.93 9.41
CA VAL A 101 -3.35 -4.69 8.16
C VAL A 101 -2.47 -4.07 7.08
N LEU A 102 -2.51 -2.75 6.91
CA LEU A 102 -1.65 -2.04 5.96
C LEU A 102 -0.17 -2.20 6.28
N ALA A 103 0.22 -2.12 7.56
CA ALA A 103 1.60 -2.31 7.98
C ALA A 103 2.09 -3.74 7.68
N VAL A 104 1.28 -4.75 7.96
CA VAL A 104 1.61 -6.15 7.62
C VAL A 104 1.70 -6.33 6.11
N ALA A 105 0.75 -5.78 5.34
CA ALA A 105 0.78 -5.86 3.88
C ALA A 105 2.02 -5.18 3.28
N LEU A 106 2.41 -4.02 3.80
CA LEU A 106 3.63 -3.33 3.40
C LEU A 106 4.87 -4.15 3.76
N LEU A 107 4.91 -4.71 4.97
CA LEU A 107 6.02 -5.55 5.41
C LEU A 107 6.15 -6.79 4.54
N VAL A 108 5.04 -7.45 4.19
CA VAL A 108 5.03 -8.56 3.23
C VAL A 108 5.47 -8.09 1.85
N ALA A 109 4.96 -6.97 1.34
CA ALA A 109 5.32 -6.45 0.02
C ALA A 109 6.81 -6.11 -0.11
N VAL A 110 7.45 -5.69 0.99
CA VAL A 110 8.88 -5.39 1.03
C VAL A 110 9.71 -6.65 1.27
N LEU A 111 9.39 -7.45 2.29
CA LEU A 111 10.20 -8.63 2.65
C LEU A 111 10.05 -9.77 1.63
N LEU A 112 8.87 -9.99 1.05
CA LEU A 112 8.66 -11.11 0.15
C LEU A 112 9.60 -11.13 -1.07
N PRO A 113 9.88 -9.99 -1.75
CA PRO A 113 10.93 -9.92 -2.76
C PRO A 113 12.35 -10.19 -2.22
N LEU A 114 12.66 -9.74 -1.00
CA LEU A 114 13.97 -9.94 -0.36
C LEU A 114 14.24 -11.41 0.02
N LEU A 115 13.19 -12.16 0.34
CA LEU A 115 13.29 -13.60 0.67
C LEU A 115 13.22 -14.51 -0.57
N ARG A 116 12.81 -13.98 -1.72
CA ARG A 116 12.90 -14.71 -2.99
C ARG A 116 14.29 -14.49 -3.56
N SER A 117 15.06 -15.56 -3.71
CA SER A 117 16.25 -15.53 -4.56
C SER A 117 15.84 -14.97 -5.93
N PRO A 118 16.62 -14.05 -6.53
CA PRO A 118 16.31 -13.54 -7.86
C PRO A 118 16.15 -14.74 -8.77
N ASP A 119 14.96 -14.86 -9.36
CA ASP A 119 14.70 -15.84 -10.38
C ASP A 119 15.66 -15.51 -11.54
N ILE A 120 16.70 -16.32 -11.71
CA ILE A 120 17.64 -16.21 -12.85
C ILE A 120 16.90 -16.63 -14.15
N ALA A 121 15.59 -16.92 -14.09
CA ALA A 121 14.72 -17.00 -15.25
C ALA A 121 14.64 -15.64 -15.98
N GLY A 122 15.55 -15.43 -16.93
CA GLY A 122 15.48 -14.28 -17.84
C GLY A 122 16.82 -13.87 -18.46
N GLN A 123 17.94 -14.29 -17.88
CA GLN A 123 19.26 -13.95 -18.44
C GLN A 123 19.66 -15.00 -19.47
N ARG A 124 19.63 -14.61 -20.74
CA ARG A 124 20.19 -15.40 -21.83
C ARG A 124 21.69 -15.20 -21.87
N TYR A 125 22.45 -16.26 -22.15
CA TYR A 125 23.89 -16.16 -22.32
C TYR A 125 24.32 -16.70 -23.67
N THR A 126 25.33 -16.08 -24.25
CA THR A 126 26.01 -16.58 -25.43
C THR A 126 27.48 -16.78 -25.09
N VAL A 127 28.07 -17.88 -25.56
CA VAL A 127 29.51 -18.12 -25.49
C VAL A 127 29.98 -18.43 -26.90
N VAL A 128 31.07 -17.80 -27.33
CA VAL A 128 31.76 -18.18 -28.57
C VAL A 128 33.03 -18.92 -28.16
N LEU A 129 33.16 -20.18 -28.56
CA LEU A 129 34.33 -20.99 -28.28
C LEU A 129 35.33 -20.88 -29.43
N GLN A 130 36.56 -20.50 -29.11
CA GLN A 130 37.62 -20.22 -30.08
C GLN A 130 38.91 -20.96 -29.70
N GLN A 131 39.81 -21.16 -30.66
CA GLN A 131 41.08 -21.82 -30.38
C GLN A 131 41.94 -20.99 -29.41
N PRO A 132 42.62 -21.62 -28.43
CA PRO A 132 43.50 -20.90 -27.52
C PRO A 132 44.56 -20.08 -28.26
N GLY A 133 44.58 -18.76 -28.03
CA GLY A 133 45.55 -17.85 -28.65
C GLY A 133 45.14 -17.23 -29.98
N GLU A 134 44.00 -17.65 -30.57
CA GLU A 134 43.50 -17.09 -31.83
C GLU A 134 42.08 -16.51 -31.66
N ALA A 135 41.97 -15.17 -31.76
CA ALA A 135 40.71 -14.46 -31.50
C ALA A 135 39.73 -14.43 -32.70
N ALA A 136 40.07 -15.07 -33.82
CA ALA A 136 39.36 -14.89 -35.10
C ALA A 136 38.85 -16.20 -35.74
N GLN A 137 38.98 -17.35 -35.07
CA GLN A 137 38.54 -18.66 -35.57
C GLN A 137 37.57 -19.33 -34.58
N PRO A 138 36.27 -18.96 -34.59
CA PRO A 138 35.29 -19.60 -33.74
C PRO A 138 34.92 -20.99 -34.29
N GLY A 139 35.04 -22.01 -33.45
CA GLY A 139 34.69 -23.38 -33.82
C GLY A 139 33.29 -23.80 -33.38
N TRP A 140 32.80 -23.21 -32.30
CA TRP A 140 31.52 -23.58 -31.67
C TRP A 140 30.85 -22.38 -31.02
N VAL A 141 29.52 -22.41 -30.92
CA VAL A 141 28.72 -21.41 -30.21
C VAL A 141 27.85 -22.11 -29.18
N ILE A 142 27.76 -21.51 -27.99
CA ILE A 142 26.85 -21.93 -26.93
C ILE A 142 25.77 -20.86 -26.79
N GLN A 143 24.52 -21.29 -26.75
CA GLN A 143 23.38 -20.47 -26.39
C GLN A 143 22.71 -21.06 -25.16
N VAL A 144 22.52 -20.23 -24.13
CA VAL A 144 21.80 -20.61 -22.91
C VAL A 144 20.50 -19.83 -22.89
N GLY A 145 19.38 -20.56 -22.95
CA GLY A 145 18.04 -20.01 -22.91
C GLY A 145 17.68 -19.45 -21.54
N SER A 146 16.59 -18.69 -21.48
CA SER A 146 16.04 -18.18 -20.21
C SER A 146 15.52 -19.29 -19.29
N ASP A 147 15.27 -20.48 -19.85
CA ASP A 147 14.92 -21.71 -19.15
C ASP A 147 16.16 -22.46 -18.63
N GLY A 148 17.37 -21.93 -18.84
CA GLY A 148 18.63 -22.56 -18.45
C GLY A 148 19.09 -23.68 -19.39
N THR A 149 18.33 -23.98 -20.45
CA THR A 149 18.72 -24.99 -21.43
C THR A 149 19.89 -24.49 -22.27
N LEU A 150 20.93 -25.30 -22.41
CA LEU A 150 22.08 -24.99 -23.24
C LEU A 150 22.00 -25.73 -24.57
N GLN A 151 22.32 -25.01 -25.63
CA GLN A 151 22.53 -25.55 -26.95
C GLN A 151 23.96 -25.22 -27.40
N LEU A 152 24.71 -26.25 -27.74
CA LEU A 152 26.06 -26.18 -28.28
C LEU A 152 25.98 -26.50 -29.77
N ASP A 153 26.26 -25.54 -30.62
CA ASP A 153 26.20 -25.67 -32.08
C ASP A 153 27.61 -25.58 -32.70
N PRO A 154 28.02 -26.55 -33.55
CA PRO A 154 29.28 -26.49 -34.27
C PRO A 154 29.24 -25.47 -35.40
N LEU A 155 30.31 -24.69 -35.56
CA LEU A 155 30.54 -23.82 -36.72
C LEU A 155 31.48 -24.47 -37.75
N VAL A 156 32.30 -25.42 -37.30
CA VAL A 156 33.24 -26.16 -38.13
C VAL A 156 33.02 -27.66 -37.95
N ALA A 157 33.28 -28.43 -39.01
CA ALA A 157 33.27 -29.89 -38.98
C ALA A 157 34.67 -30.40 -38.62
N ASP A 158 34.99 -30.41 -37.34
CA ASP A 158 36.28 -30.94 -36.86
C ASP A 158 36.39 -32.45 -37.12
N GLN A 159 37.54 -32.88 -37.65
CA GLN A 159 37.88 -34.30 -37.73
C GLN A 159 38.58 -34.73 -36.45
N VAL A 160 37.89 -35.50 -35.61
CA VAL A 160 38.47 -36.08 -34.40
C VAL A 160 39.23 -37.36 -34.79
N PRO A 161 40.53 -37.50 -34.43
CA PRO A 161 41.32 -38.70 -34.71
C PRO A 161 40.69 -39.97 -34.12
N GLU A 162 40.92 -41.12 -34.76
CA GLU A 162 40.48 -42.40 -34.22
C GLU A 162 41.05 -42.65 -32.81
N GLY A 163 40.20 -43.14 -31.90
CA GLY A 163 40.57 -43.37 -30.50
C GLY A 163 40.61 -42.11 -29.63
N ARG A 164 40.10 -40.96 -30.11
CA ARG A 164 39.92 -39.73 -29.34
C ARG A 164 38.45 -39.35 -29.26
N ALA A 165 38.10 -38.55 -28.25
CA ALA A 165 36.76 -37.98 -28.08
C ALA A 165 36.85 -36.51 -27.69
N LEU A 166 35.83 -35.73 -28.05
CA LEU A 166 35.67 -34.38 -27.52
C LEU A 166 34.94 -34.45 -26.19
N GLN A 167 35.45 -33.75 -25.20
CA GLN A 167 34.77 -33.59 -23.92
C GLN A 167 34.55 -32.11 -23.60
N PHE A 168 33.33 -31.83 -23.15
CA PHE A 168 32.85 -30.49 -22.83
C PHE A 168 32.91 -30.26 -21.33
N TRP A 169 33.45 -29.11 -20.94
CA TRP A 169 33.63 -28.73 -19.55
C TRP A 169 33.15 -27.31 -19.30
N THR A 170 32.85 -27.05 -18.04
CA THR A 170 32.58 -25.72 -17.54
C THR A 170 33.33 -25.44 -16.25
N LEU A 171 33.80 -24.21 -16.08
CA LEU A 171 34.47 -23.73 -14.88
C LEU A 171 33.77 -22.45 -14.40
N VAL A 172 33.09 -22.58 -13.27
CA VAL A 172 32.38 -21.48 -12.59
C VAL A 172 33.33 -20.76 -11.64
N ASP A 173 33.90 -21.50 -10.69
CA ASP A 173 34.86 -21.01 -9.72
C ASP A 173 36.21 -21.73 -9.88
N PRO A 174 37.32 -21.01 -10.10
CA PRO A 174 38.67 -21.58 -10.09
C PRO A 174 39.00 -22.43 -8.85
N ALA A 175 38.37 -22.16 -7.70
CA ALA A 175 38.56 -22.93 -6.47
C ALA A 175 37.90 -24.31 -6.50
N GLU A 176 36.78 -24.46 -7.20
CA GLU A 176 36.06 -25.74 -7.35
C GLU A 176 36.63 -26.60 -8.48
N GLY A 177 37.22 -25.96 -9.49
CA GLY A 177 37.80 -26.64 -10.65
C GLY A 177 36.78 -26.96 -11.75
N PRO A 178 37.25 -27.46 -12.91
CA PRO A 178 36.41 -27.69 -14.08
C PRO A 178 35.49 -28.90 -13.87
N ARG A 179 34.23 -28.76 -14.26
CA ARG A 179 33.21 -29.83 -14.21
C ARG A 179 32.88 -30.32 -15.61
N SER A 180 32.88 -31.64 -15.78
CA SER A 180 32.49 -32.29 -17.03
C SER A 180 31.00 -32.12 -17.30
N LEU A 181 30.66 -31.69 -18.51
CA LEU A 181 29.31 -31.67 -19.06
C LEU A 181 29.03 -32.86 -19.98
N GLY A 182 30.05 -33.68 -20.27
CA GLY A 182 29.94 -34.92 -21.02
C GLY A 182 30.70 -34.90 -22.34
N LEU A 183 30.56 -36.00 -23.09
CA LEU A 183 31.19 -36.16 -24.40
C LEU A 183 30.37 -35.48 -25.50
N VAL A 184 31.06 -34.93 -26.49
CA VAL A 184 30.47 -34.24 -27.64
C VAL A 184 30.84 -35.00 -28.92
N GLU A 185 29.84 -35.23 -29.77
CA GLU A 185 30.09 -35.74 -31.11
C GLU A 185 30.51 -34.59 -32.03
N ALA A 186 31.65 -34.72 -32.70
CA ALA A 186 32.15 -33.70 -33.59
C ALA A 186 31.16 -33.41 -34.75
N GLY A 187 30.92 -32.13 -35.02
CA GLY A 187 30.04 -31.69 -36.10
C GLY A 187 28.55 -31.89 -35.84
N LYS A 188 28.13 -32.31 -34.64
CA LYS A 188 26.71 -32.38 -34.26
C LYS A 188 26.37 -31.41 -33.14
N PRO A 189 25.16 -30.81 -33.18
CA PRO A 189 24.69 -30.00 -32.07
C PRO A 189 24.38 -30.86 -30.84
N LEU A 190 24.61 -30.32 -29.66
CA LEU A 190 24.32 -30.94 -28.37
C LEU A 190 23.40 -30.03 -27.57
N ARG A 191 22.33 -30.60 -27.01
CA ARG A 191 21.41 -29.91 -26.12
C ARG A 191 21.49 -30.51 -24.72
N LEU A 192 21.73 -29.67 -23.72
CA LEU A 192 21.87 -30.08 -22.33
C LEU A 192 20.82 -29.37 -21.48
N PRO A 193 20.12 -30.09 -20.58
CA PRO A 193 19.08 -29.51 -19.75
C PRO A 193 19.69 -28.70 -18.59
N ALA A 194 18.92 -27.77 -18.05
CA ALA A 194 19.38 -26.83 -17.02
C ALA A 194 19.90 -27.53 -15.76
N GLU A 195 19.35 -28.70 -15.42
CA GLU A 195 19.75 -29.48 -14.25
C GLU A 195 21.19 -30.02 -14.37
N GLN A 196 21.65 -30.28 -15.59
CA GLN A 196 23.00 -30.78 -15.83
C GLN A 196 24.05 -29.66 -15.74
N ILE A 197 23.70 -28.46 -16.19
CA ILE A 197 24.63 -27.32 -16.28
C ILE A 197 24.58 -26.45 -15.05
N GLY A 198 23.46 -26.41 -14.33
CA GLY A 198 23.26 -25.48 -13.23
C GLY A 198 23.13 -24.03 -13.71
N ALA A 199 23.20 -23.09 -12.77
CA ALA A 199 23.06 -21.67 -13.07
C ALA A 199 24.29 -21.13 -13.81
N VAL A 200 24.06 -20.56 -14.99
CA VAL A 200 25.12 -19.91 -15.79
C VAL A 200 25.33 -18.47 -15.34
N GLN A 201 26.59 -18.06 -15.23
CA GLN A 201 26.98 -16.71 -14.79
C GLN A 201 27.80 -15.99 -15.86
N ALA A 202 27.72 -14.66 -15.89
CA ALA A 202 28.58 -13.86 -16.75
C ALA A 202 30.06 -14.10 -16.40
N GLY A 203 30.88 -14.35 -17.42
CA GLY A 203 32.32 -14.64 -17.28
C GLY A 203 32.66 -16.11 -17.02
N GLN A 204 31.67 -16.98 -16.79
CA GLN A 204 31.85 -18.42 -16.64
C GLN A 204 32.55 -19.01 -17.85
N LEU A 205 33.53 -19.86 -17.60
CA LEU A 205 34.38 -20.43 -18.65
C LEU A 205 33.80 -21.75 -19.14
N PHE A 206 33.90 -21.96 -20.45
CA PHE A 206 33.52 -23.20 -21.13
C PHE A 206 34.66 -23.62 -22.05
N GLU A 207 34.93 -24.92 -22.11
CA GLU A 207 36.04 -25.47 -22.88
C GLU A 207 35.70 -26.83 -23.51
N LEU A 208 36.27 -27.07 -24.69
CA LEU A 208 36.26 -28.34 -25.39
C LEU A 208 37.68 -28.86 -25.49
N THR A 209 37.87 -30.10 -25.08
CA THR A 209 39.18 -30.75 -24.94
C THR A 209 39.23 -32.03 -25.77
N LEU A 210 40.42 -32.39 -26.24
CA LEU A 210 40.65 -33.62 -26.98
C LEU A 210 41.13 -34.74 -26.06
N GLU A 211 40.21 -35.57 -25.60
CA GLU A 211 40.44 -36.59 -24.60
C GLU A 211 40.66 -37.98 -25.22
N PRO A 212 41.17 -38.97 -24.47
CA PRO A 212 41.17 -40.37 -24.89
C PRO A 212 39.76 -40.88 -25.23
N ALA A 213 39.68 -42.04 -25.88
CA ALA A 213 38.42 -42.73 -26.12
C ALA A 213 37.67 -42.94 -24.78
N GLY A 214 36.44 -42.42 -24.69
CA GLY A 214 35.63 -42.45 -23.47
C GLY A 214 35.73 -41.20 -22.58
N GLY A 215 36.61 -40.25 -22.89
CA GLY A 215 36.81 -39.01 -22.15
C GLY A 215 38.04 -39.01 -21.24
N SER A 216 38.17 -37.96 -20.44
CA SER A 216 39.22 -37.80 -19.46
C SER A 216 39.11 -38.90 -18.39
N PRO A 217 40.23 -39.55 -18.04
CA PRO A 217 40.28 -40.51 -16.94
C PRO A 217 40.27 -39.84 -15.55
N TYR A 218 40.22 -38.51 -15.50
CA TYR A 218 40.24 -37.71 -14.26
C TYR A 218 39.01 -36.80 -14.20
N ASP A 219 38.68 -36.31 -13.01
CA ASP A 219 37.68 -35.24 -12.79
C ASP A 219 38.19 -33.84 -13.19
N ARG A 220 38.97 -33.78 -14.28
CA ARG A 220 39.54 -32.57 -14.89
C ARG A 220 39.98 -32.88 -16.32
N PRO A 221 40.18 -31.88 -17.19
CA PRO A 221 40.80 -32.06 -18.49
C PRO A 221 42.14 -32.80 -18.41
N SER A 222 42.36 -33.76 -19.31
CA SER A 222 43.63 -34.48 -19.44
C SER A 222 44.31 -34.26 -20.80
N GLY A 223 43.53 -33.84 -21.81
CA GLY A 223 43.99 -33.54 -23.15
C GLY A 223 44.21 -32.05 -23.42
N PRO A 224 44.68 -31.70 -24.64
CA PRO A 224 44.78 -30.31 -25.05
C PRO A 224 43.40 -29.66 -25.18
N VAL A 225 43.32 -28.39 -24.79
CA VAL A 225 42.14 -27.55 -25.02
C VAL A 225 42.10 -27.16 -26.49
N LEU A 226 41.03 -27.54 -27.19
CA LEU A 226 40.82 -27.19 -28.59
C LEU A 226 40.06 -25.88 -28.73
N TYR A 227 39.05 -25.66 -27.89
CA TYR A 227 38.27 -24.43 -27.89
C TYR A 227 37.95 -23.96 -26.48
N ILE A 228 37.91 -22.65 -26.29
CA ILE A 228 37.64 -22.01 -25.01
C ILE A 228 36.86 -20.71 -25.21
N GLY A 229 35.99 -20.36 -24.26
CA GLY A 229 35.23 -19.12 -24.30
C GLY A 229 34.58 -18.78 -22.97
N ARG A 230 34.14 -17.54 -22.81
CA ARG A 230 33.45 -17.05 -21.61
C ARG A 230 32.02 -16.64 -21.93
N ALA A 231 31.11 -16.97 -21.02
CA ALA A 231 29.71 -16.58 -21.12
C ALA A 231 29.58 -15.06 -21.03
N VAL A 232 28.88 -14.47 -21.99
CA VAL A 232 28.47 -13.07 -21.96
C VAL A 232 26.95 -13.00 -21.95
N LEU A 233 26.42 -11.99 -21.26
CA LEU A 233 24.99 -11.76 -21.23
C LEU A 233 24.53 -11.40 -22.65
N ALA A 234 23.60 -12.18 -23.18
CA ALA A 234 23.01 -11.90 -24.48
C ALA A 234 22.05 -10.72 -24.33
N SER A 235 22.25 -9.67 -25.13
CA SER A 235 21.32 -8.54 -25.18
C SER A 235 19.96 -9.02 -25.67
N ALA A 236 18.90 -8.65 -24.96
CA ALA A 236 17.55 -8.81 -25.48
C ALA A 236 17.40 -7.90 -26.71
N ASN A 237 17.49 -8.48 -27.90
CA ASN A 237 16.95 -7.88 -29.11
C ASN A 237 15.43 -8.09 -29.15
#